data_AF-A0A7C6WUJ4-F1
#
_entry.id   AF-A0A7C6WUJ4-F1
#
_cell.length_a   1.000
_cell.length_b   1.000
_cell.length_c   1.000
_cell.angle_alpha   90.00
_cell.angle_beta   90.00
_cell.angle_gamma   90.00
#
_symmetry.space_group_name_H-M   'P 1'
#
loop_
_entity.id
_entity.type
_entity.pdbx_description
1 polymer ?
#
loop_
_entity_poly.entity_id
_entity_poly.type
_entity_poly.pdbx_seq_one_letter_code
_entity_poly.pdbx_strand_id
1 'polypeptide(L)'
;IEQALISILVSLVISAVIIYFMVKHLIKTPLFDRIILGTKLETSKGYTVSNKDLSNLTGVKGKAVTPLRPAGAALINEKKYDVLTEGEFVPKDSEIIVVRVEGSKIIVKKI
;
A
#
# COMPACT_ATOMS: atom_id res chain seq x y z
N ILE A 1 46.36 10.49 37.45
CA ILE A 1 45.82 9.34 36.68
C ILE A 1 44.49 8.86 37.28
N GLU A 2 44.39 8.73 38.60
CA GLU A 2 43.16 8.32 39.29
C GLU A 2 41.94 9.21 39.00
N GLN A 3 42.09 10.54 39.03
CA GLN A 3 40.98 11.46 38.70
C GLN A 3 40.49 11.32 37.25
N ALA A 4 41.40 11.07 36.30
CA ALA A 4 41.04 10.85 34.91
C ALA A 4 40.23 9.56 34.74
N LEU A 5 40.66 8.46 35.38
CA LEU A 5 39.94 7.18 35.40
C LEU A 5 38.54 7.31 35.98
N ILE A 6 38.38 8.03 37.09
CA ILE A 6 37.07 8.25 37.72
C ILE A 6 36.16 9.08 36.80
N SER A 7 36.67 10.15 36.19
CA SER A 7 35.88 10.99 35.27
C SER A 7 35.43 10.22 34.02
N ILE A 8 36.25 9.30 33.51
CA ILE A 8 35.91 8.42 32.38
C ILE A 8 34.81 7.44 32.78
N LEU A 9 34.92 6.80 33.94
CA LEU A 9 33.89 5.90 34.46
C LEU A 9 32.54 6.60 34.66
N VAL A 10 32.57 7.79 35.27
CA VAL A 10 31.34 8.57 35.54
C VAL A 10 30.70 9.03 34.22
N SER A 11 31.49 9.54 33.27
CA SER A 11 30.96 9.98 31.97
C SER A 11 30.39 8.82 31.14
N LEU A 12 30.98 7.63 31.21
CA LEU A 12 30.46 6.43 30.55
C LEU A 12 29.09 6.03 31.11
N VAL A 13 28.94 6.03 32.43
CA VAL A 13 27.67 5.69 33.08
C VAL A 13 26.59 6.71 32.73
N ILE A 14 26.91 8.01 32.79
CA ILE A 14 25.98 9.09 32.44
C ILE A 14 25.55 8.98 30.98
N SER A 15 26.50 8.75 30.06
CA SER A 15 26.22 8.55 28.63
C SER A 15 25.27 7.38 28.39
N ALA A 16 25.53 6.24 29.04
CA ALA A 16 24.66 5.07 28.92
C ALA A 16 23.23 5.33 29.42
N VAL A 17 23.07 6.06 30.53
CA VAL A 17 21.76 6.44 31.07
C VAL A 17 21.01 7.37 30.11
N ILE A 18 21.71 8.37 29.55
CA ILE A 18 21.13 9.30 28.57
C ILE A 18 20.69 8.55 27.31
N ILE A 19 21.54 7.67 26.76
CA ILE A 19 21.20 6.87 25.58
C ILE A 19 20.01 5.96 25.86
N TYR A 20 19.97 5.29 27.02
CA TYR A 20 18.85 4.44 27.41
C TYR A 20 17.52 5.22 27.46
N PHE A 21 17.55 6.41 28.07
CA PHE A 21 16.37 7.26 28.16
C PHE A 21 15.96 7.82 26.79
N MET A 22 16.93 8.24 25.98
CA MET A 22 16.72 8.76 24.64
C MET A 22 16.13 7.70 23.72
N VAL A 23 16.68 6.47 23.68
CA VAL A 23 16.15 5.36 22.88
C VAL A 23 14.73 5.01 23.33
N LYS A 24 14.47 4.94 24.64
CA LYS A 24 13.12 4.66 25.16
C LYS A 24 12.10 5.76 24.83
N HIS A 25 12.54 7.02 24.72
CA HIS A 25 11.68 8.15 24.37
C HIS A 25 11.51 8.31 22.85
N LEU A 26 12.58 8.14 22.05
CA LEU A 26 12.56 8.21 20.59
C LEU A 26 11.72 7.11 19.96
N ILE A 27 11.81 5.87 20.45
CA ILE A 27 10.97 4.76 19.96
C ILE A 27 9.49 5.01 20.27
N LYS A 28 9.17 5.77 21.33
CA LYS A 28 7.79 6.13 21.68
C LYS A 28 7.26 7.36 20.95
N THR A 29 8.09 8.12 20.25
CA THR A 29 7.65 9.28 19.48
C THR A 29 7.26 8.89 18.05
N PRO A 30 6.05 9.21 17.58
CA PRO A 30 5.57 8.91 16.22
C PRO A 30 6.28 9.73 15.12
N LEU A 31 7.36 10.44 15.47
CA LEU A 31 8.18 11.22 14.54
C LEU A 31 9.12 10.32 13.72
N PHE A 32 9.47 9.12 14.22
CA PHE A 32 10.32 8.18 13.50
C PHE A 32 9.56 7.29 12.49
N ASP A 33 8.25 7.11 12.70
CA ASP A 33 7.38 6.37 11.76
C ASP A 33 7.20 7.08 10.41
N ARG A 34 7.56 8.36 10.31
CA ARG A 34 7.45 9.15 9.08
C ARG A 34 8.74 9.16 8.23
N ILE A 35 9.86 8.70 8.79
CA ILE A 35 11.17 8.71 8.12
C ILE A 35 11.54 7.32 7.60
N ILE A 36 11.01 6.26 8.20
CA ILE A 36 11.08 4.92 7.62
C ILE A 36 9.87 4.79 6.68
N LEU A 37 10.11 4.62 5.37
CA LEU A 37 9.10 4.15 4.40
C LEU A 37 8.75 2.67 4.68
N GLY A 38 8.46 2.39 5.94
CA GLY A 38 7.98 1.16 6.49
C GLY A 38 6.50 1.17 6.24
N THR A 39 6.13 0.52 5.16
CA THR A 39 4.81 0.08 4.72
C THR A 39 4.06 -0.64 5.85
N LYS A 40 3.63 0.12 6.86
CA LYS A 40 2.54 -0.20 7.77
C LYS A 40 1.65 1.04 7.82
N LEU A 41 0.92 1.23 6.72
CA LEU A 41 -0.28 2.06 6.73
C LEU A 41 -1.28 1.40 7.68
N GLU A 42 -1.16 1.71 8.97
CA GLU A 42 -2.21 1.45 9.93
C GLU A 42 -3.47 2.18 9.48
N THR A 43 -4.48 1.36 9.18
CA THR A 43 -5.81 1.74 8.76
C THR A 43 -6.50 2.47 9.93
N SER A 44 -6.39 3.80 10.06
CA SER A 44 -7.29 4.46 11.00
C SER A 44 -7.67 5.91 10.76
N LYS A 45 -7.02 6.69 9.88
CA LYS A 45 -7.44 8.09 9.67
C LYS A 45 -7.23 8.58 8.24
N GLY A 46 -8.26 8.40 7.41
CA GLY A 46 -8.57 9.38 6.36
C GLY A 46 -8.05 9.11 4.94
N TYR A 47 -7.42 7.96 4.67
CA TYR A 47 -7.30 7.49 3.29
C TYR A 47 -8.49 6.59 3.00
N THR A 48 -9.51 7.13 2.36
CA THR A 48 -10.50 6.34 1.62
C THR A 48 -9.82 5.70 0.41
N VAL A 49 -8.86 4.81 0.64
CA VAL A 49 -8.80 3.65 -0.25
C VAL A 49 -10.10 2.94 0.08
N SER A 50 -11.09 3.16 -0.77
CA SER A 50 -12.24 2.29 -0.89
C SER A 50 -11.67 0.92 -1.28
N ASN A 51 -11.06 0.24 -0.31
CA ASN A 51 -10.75 -1.17 -0.34
C ASN A 51 -12.09 -1.88 -0.14
N LYS A 52 -12.99 -1.62 -1.08
CA LYS A 52 -14.20 -2.40 -1.25
C LYS A 52 -13.76 -3.63 -2.00
N ASP A 53 -13.02 -4.50 -1.29
CA ASP A 53 -12.57 -5.83 -1.69
C ASP A 53 -12.69 -6.09 -3.19
N LEU A 54 -11.89 -5.40 -4.02
CA LEU A 54 -11.94 -5.59 -5.46
C LEU A 54 -11.47 -7.01 -5.82
N SER A 55 -10.75 -7.67 -4.91
CA SER A 55 -10.44 -9.10 -4.94
C SER A 55 -11.67 -9.99 -5.15
N ASN A 56 -12.86 -9.57 -4.65
CA ASN A 56 -14.12 -10.29 -4.83
C ASN A 56 -14.73 -10.13 -6.24
N LEU A 57 -14.15 -9.30 -7.11
CA LEU A 57 -14.60 -9.15 -8.50
C LEU A 57 -13.97 -10.19 -9.43
N THR A 58 -13.05 -11.02 -8.94
CA THR A 58 -12.40 -12.07 -9.73
C THR A 58 -13.44 -13.11 -10.20
N GLY A 59 -13.49 -13.40 -11.50
CA GLY A 59 -14.46 -14.31 -12.10
C GLY A 59 -15.82 -13.67 -12.43
N VAL A 60 -16.04 -12.40 -12.10
CA VAL A 60 -17.29 -11.70 -12.44
C VAL A 60 -17.28 -11.31 -13.92
N LYS A 61 -18.43 -11.49 -14.58
CA LYS A 61 -18.64 -11.03 -15.96
C LYS A 61 -19.02 -9.55 -15.98
N GLY A 62 -18.55 -8.84 -17.00
CA GLY A 62 -18.85 -7.46 -17.24
C GLY A 62 -18.97 -7.15 -18.73
N LYS A 63 -19.19 -5.88 -19.05
CA LYS A 63 -19.34 -5.39 -20.42
C LYS A 63 -18.37 -4.25 -20.69
N ALA A 64 -17.61 -4.32 -21.76
CA ALA A 64 -16.70 -3.25 -22.14
C ALA A 64 -17.50 -1.99 -22.55
N VAL A 65 -17.32 -0.87 -21.87
CA VAL A 65 -18.01 0.40 -22.20
C VAL A 65 -17.24 1.15 -23.29
N THR A 66 -15.92 1.04 -23.26
CA THR A 66 -15.01 1.57 -24.28
C THR A 66 -14.30 0.42 -24.99
N PRO A 67 -13.84 0.60 -26.24
CA PRO A 67 -12.92 -0.36 -26.83
C PRO A 67 -11.66 -0.44 -25.96
N LEU A 68 -11.27 -1.65 -25.55
CA LEU A 68 -10.11 -1.86 -24.68
C LEU A 68 -8.87 -2.16 -25.54
N ARG A 69 -7.85 -1.28 -25.45
CA ARG A 69 -6.57 -1.39 -26.17
C ARG A 69 -5.41 -0.80 -25.36
N PRO A 70 -4.67 -1.60 -24.58
CA PRO A 70 -5.15 -2.61 -23.64
C PRO A 70 -5.92 -2.01 -22.45
N ALA A 71 -5.87 -0.69 -22.24
CA ALA A 71 -6.64 0.00 -21.20
C ALA A 71 -8.01 0.47 -21.70
N GLY A 72 -8.96 0.57 -20.79
CA GLY A 72 -10.22 1.27 -20.99
C GLY A 72 -11.16 1.07 -19.81
N ALA A 73 -12.45 1.36 -20.01
CA ALA A 73 -13.47 1.23 -18.99
C ALA A 73 -14.43 0.09 -19.30
N ALA A 74 -14.78 -0.67 -18.28
CA ALA A 74 -15.82 -1.69 -18.35
C ALA A 74 -16.84 -1.52 -17.22
N LEU A 75 -18.06 -1.99 -17.49
CA LEU A 75 -19.15 -2.04 -16.54
C LEU A 75 -19.15 -3.43 -15.90
N ILE A 76 -18.89 -3.50 -14.60
CA ILE A 76 -18.89 -4.72 -13.79
C ILE A 76 -19.79 -4.44 -12.57
N ASN A 77 -20.78 -5.30 -12.31
CA ASN A 77 -21.77 -5.09 -11.25
C ASN A 77 -22.40 -3.68 -11.27
N GLU A 78 -22.83 -3.25 -12.46
CA GLU A 78 -23.46 -1.93 -12.70
C GLU A 78 -22.58 -0.72 -12.33
N LYS A 79 -21.28 -0.93 -12.11
CA LYS A 79 -20.30 0.10 -11.83
C LYS A 79 -19.24 0.15 -12.92
N LYS A 80 -18.82 1.37 -13.26
CA LYS A 80 -17.72 1.58 -14.18
C LYS A 80 -16.42 1.41 -13.42
N TYR A 81 -15.55 0.56 -13.96
CA TYR A 81 -14.21 0.32 -13.48
C TYR A 81 -13.22 0.48 -14.62
N ASP A 82 -12.03 0.98 -14.27
CA ASP A 82 -10.90 0.97 -15.19
C ASP A 82 -10.30 -0.44 -15.23
N VAL A 83 -10.23 -0.98 -16.43
CA VAL A 83 -9.79 -2.34 -16.68
C VAL A 83 -8.68 -2.38 -17.72
N LEU A 84 -7.84 -3.39 -17.61
CA LEU A 84 -6.75 -3.66 -18.52
C LEU A 84 -6.93 -5.05 -19.14
N THR A 85 -6.81 -5.16 -20.45
CA THR A 85 -6.80 -6.45 -21.14
C THR A 85 -5.39 -7.03 -21.15
N GLU A 86 -5.28 -8.36 -21.23
CA GLU A 86 -3.99 -9.05 -21.41
C GLU A 86 -3.46 -8.93 -22.86
N GLY A 87 -3.52 -7.74 -23.45
CA GLY A 87 -3.04 -7.46 -24.80
C GLY A 87 -4.01 -7.82 -25.91
N GLU A 88 -5.18 -8.39 -25.61
CA GLU A 88 -6.23 -8.62 -26.59
C GLU A 88 -7.03 -7.33 -26.85
N PHE A 89 -7.36 -7.08 -28.12
CA PHE A 89 -8.30 -6.02 -28.47
C PHE A 89 -9.72 -6.45 -28.14
N VAL A 90 -10.39 -5.70 -27.27
CA VAL A 90 -11.81 -5.93 -26.96
C VAL A 90 -12.66 -4.81 -27.56
N PRO A 91 -13.59 -5.10 -28.48
CA PRO A 91 -14.52 -4.12 -29.00
C PRO A 91 -15.42 -3.56 -27.90
N LYS A 92 -15.88 -2.31 -28.09
CA LYS A 92 -16.95 -1.74 -27.26
C LYS A 92 -18.15 -2.69 -27.24
N ASP A 93 -18.80 -2.76 -26.09
CA ASP A 93 -20.01 -3.55 -25.82
C ASP A 93 -19.81 -5.08 -25.79
N SER A 94 -18.55 -5.55 -25.82
CA SER A 94 -18.24 -6.97 -25.69
C SER A 94 -18.32 -7.46 -24.25
N GLU A 95 -18.71 -8.72 -24.05
CA GLU A 95 -18.62 -9.38 -22.75
C GLU A 95 -17.16 -9.69 -22.39
N ILE A 96 -16.84 -9.44 -21.12
CA ILE A 96 -15.51 -9.67 -20.55
C ILE A 96 -15.65 -10.39 -19.21
N ILE A 97 -14.60 -11.09 -18.81
CA ILE A 97 -14.47 -11.72 -17.50
C ILE A 97 -13.22 -11.18 -16.78
N VAL A 98 -13.34 -10.92 -15.49
CA VAL A 98 -12.20 -10.52 -14.65
C VAL A 98 -11.34 -11.75 -14.37
N VAL A 99 -10.09 -11.73 -14.83
CA VAL A 99 -9.13 -12.83 -14.63
C VAL A 99 -8.40 -12.67 -13.30
N ARG A 100 -7.97 -11.44 -12.98
CA ARG A 100 -7.28 -11.12 -11.72
C ARG A 100 -7.40 -9.64 -11.39
N VAL A 101 -7.19 -9.31 -10.12
CA VAL A 101 -7.18 -7.93 -9.62
C VAL A 101 -5.86 -7.67 -8.92
N GLU A 102 -5.11 -6.68 -9.40
CA GLU A 102 -3.83 -6.24 -8.87
C GLU A 102 -3.99 -4.85 -8.23
N GLY A 103 -4.39 -4.84 -6.95
CA GLY A 103 -4.63 -3.60 -6.20
C GLY A 103 -5.80 -2.80 -6.78
N SER A 104 -5.49 -1.71 -7.49
CA SER A 104 -6.47 -0.87 -8.21
C SER A 104 -6.63 -1.25 -9.68
N LYS A 105 -5.79 -2.13 -10.22
CA LYS A 105 -5.84 -2.55 -11.63
C LYS A 105 -6.65 -3.83 -11.75
N ILE A 106 -7.67 -3.83 -12.58
CA ILE A 106 -8.50 -5.00 -12.85
C ILE A 106 -8.11 -5.55 -14.22
N ILE A 107 -7.63 -6.79 -14.27
CA ILE A 107 -7.21 -7.45 -15.49
C ILE A 107 -8.38 -8.29 -16.00
N VAL A 108 -8.76 -8.08 -17.26
CA VAL A 108 -9.93 -8.70 -17.88
C VAL A 108 -9.56 -9.39 -19.19
N LYS A 109 -10.33 -10.42 -19.53
CA LYS A 109 -10.21 -11.14 -20.79
C LYS A 109 -11.56 -11.19 -21.50
N LYS A 110 -11.54 -11.22 -22.82
CA LYS A 110 -12.74 -11.41 -23.62
C LYS A 110 -13.29 -12.82 -23.38
N ILE A 111 -14.62 -12.96 -23.29
CA ILE A 111 -15.29 -14.26 -23.34
C ILE A 111 -15.36 -14.76 -24.78
#